data_AF-A0A9E3X7B4-F1
#
_entry.id   AF-A0A9E3X7B4-F1
#
_cell.length_a   1.000
_cell.length_b   1.000
_cell.length_c   1.000
_cell.angle_alpha   90.00
_cell.angle_beta   90.00
_cell.angle_gamma   90.00
#
_symmetry.space_group_name_H-M   'P 1'
#
loop_
_entity.id
_entity.type
_entity.pdbx_description
1 polymer ?
#
loop_
_entity_poly.entity_id
_entity_poly.type
_entity_poly.pdbx_seq_one_letter_code
_entity_poly.pdbx_strand_id
1 'polypeptide(L)'
;CALPISSGGGLDRVYMTGVSPIMMNDASSGANVNEDIYWFAQLNDLCGFREEEVATMVSGLAAEHNFPAQQATEAMEMMRLFYNGSWFTTEVAPPERRVTPAAVSADPSSLSHLYNPTLVFYFLRHWQRTGEFPPNMLDRNLQTDANKLAYIASFSLGRPLLVDALSEQTVSVSEVGTDFGVQQMWQPDMQEERLASLLCYLGTLTISGKTADAEIRLRIPNLVIRKLYAERILKMLLPEARKQDAAQEASRTLFTQGEIEPLCTFIEQELLAVYDNRDYLHFNELTLKTLFLSLLYYNHLYIMDSEPAIQRGYGDLSMLIRPGMRHYTVFDLLFEFKFLPLNKLTMKQTGAKGERLHTLTGEELKQMSRTDLMALDAVVEQLEEAKAQLQRYRQILQAKYGVVLKLRTYTVVALGFERLVWEEVHAETSAM
;
A
#
# COMPACT_ATOMS: atom_id res chain seq x y z
N CYS A 1 2.55 -19.33 23.13
CA CYS A 1 2.87 -20.26 24.24
C CYS A 1 2.01 -19.91 25.44
N ALA A 2 1.49 -20.91 26.16
CA ALA A 2 0.82 -20.73 27.45
C ALA A 2 1.88 -20.80 28.55
N LEU A 3 2.09 -19.74 29.33
CA LEU A 3 2.92 -19.79 30.55
C LEU A 3 2.01 -20.01 31.75
N PRO A 4 2.00 -21.22 32.34
CA PRO A 4 1.23 -21.48 33.56
C PRO A 4 2.01 -21.01 34.78
N ILE A 5 1.41 -20.12 35.57
CA ILE A 5 1.91 -19.79 36.92
C ILE A 5 1.01 -20.55 37.88
N SER A 6 1.55 -21.51 38.64
CA SER A 6 0.77 -22.32 39.59
C SER A 6 1.30 -22.16 41.02
N SER A 7 0.42 -21.75 41.95
CA SER A 7 0.65 -21.79 43.39
C SER A 7 -0.03 -23.01 44.04
N GLY A 8 0.33 -24.22 43.60
CA GLY A 8 0.15 -25.44 44.40
C GLY A 8 -1.22 -26.14 44.39
N GLY A 9 -2.20 -25.73 43.55
CA GLY A 9 -3.52 -26.39 43.48
C GLY A 9 -4.07 -26.70 42.08
N GLY A 10 -3.35 -26.32 41.02
CA GLY A 10 -3.83 -26.38 39.62
C GLY A 10 -3.27 -25.23 38.79
N LEU A 11 -3.85 -24.98 37.61
CA LEU A 11 -3.58 -23.80 36.79
C LEU A 11 -4.32 -22.58 37.37
N ASP A 12 -3.61 -21.64 38.00
CA ASP A 12 -4.20 -20.40 38.54
C ASP A 12 -4.38 -19.33 37.44
N ARG A 13 -3.38 -19.16 36.57
CA ARG A 13 -3.40 -18.20 35.47
C ARG A 13 -2.68 -18.76 34.25
N VAL A 14 -3.22 -18.47 33.07
CA VAL A 14 -2.63 -18.87 31.79
C VAL A 14 -2.44 -17.63 30.93
N TYR A 15 -1.19 -17.31 30.60
CA TYR A 15 -0.88 -16.26 29.63
C TYR A 15 -0.68 -16.89 28.26
N MET A 16 -1.57 -16.61 27.31
CA MET A 16 -1.52 -17.17 25.96
C MET A 16 -1.07 -16.11 24.95
N THR A 17 -0.03 -16.43 24.18
CA THR A 17 0.44 -15.62 23.04
C THR A 17 0.35 -16.38 21.73
N GLY A 18 0.01 -15.67 20.65
CA GLY A 18 0.08 -16.17 19.27
C GLY A 18 -1.09 -17.06 18.82
N VAL A 19 -2.21 -17.07 19.55
CA VAL A 19 -3.45 -17.74 19.13
C VAL A 19 -4.40 -16.69 18.57
N SER A 20 -4.92 -16.91 17.36
CA SER A 20 -5.91 -15.99 16.77
C SER A 20 -7.19 -15.98 17.62
N PRO A 21 -7.80 -14.82 17.88
CA PRO A 21 -9.11 -14.73 18.51
C PRO A 21 -10.19 -15.61 17.84
N ILE A 22 -10.12 -15.82 16.53
CA ILE A 22 -10.99 -16.77 15.81
C ILE A 22 -10.89 -18.17 16.43
N MET A 23 -9.66 -18.66 16.63
CA MET A 23 -9.42 -19.99 17.18
C MET A 23 -9.83 -20.05 18.65
N MET A 24 -9.74 -18.94 19.41
CA MET A 24 -10.16 -18.95 20.82
C MET A 24 -11.68 -18.98 20.98
N ASN A 25 -12.41 -18.18 20.18
CA ASN A 25 -13.87 -18.09 20.25
C ASN A 25 -14.55 -19.40 19.84
N ASP A 26 -14.01 -20.10 18.84
CA ASP A 26 -14.63 -21.34 18.34
C ASP A 26 -14.11 -22.61 19.05
N ALA A 27 -12.92 -22.60 19.67
CA ALA A 27 -12.34 -23.81 20.27
C ALA A 27 -12.73 -24.06 21.74
N SER A 28 -13.19 -23.05 22.48
CA SER A 28 -13.66 -23.31 23.85
C SER A 28 -14.76 -22.37 24.31
N SER A 29 -15.91 -22.96 24.68
CA SER A 29 -17.02 -22.26 25.33
C SER A 29 -16.68 -21.70 26.72
N GLY A 30 -15.48 -22.00 27.25
CA GLY A 30 -14.95 -21.55 28.53
C GLY A 30 -14.00 -20.35 28.46
N ALA A 31 -13.71 -19.82 27.26
CA ALA A 31 -12.82 -18.67 27.09
C ALA A 31 -13.44 -17.32 27.51
N ASN A 32 -14.72 -17.28 27.88
CA ASN A 32 -15.44 -16.05 28.29
C ASN A 32 -14.87 -15.38 29.56
N VAL A 33 -13.94 -16.04 30.28
CA VAL A 33 -13.23 -15.51 31.45
C VAL A 33 -11.82 -15.00 31.11
N ASN A 34 -11.40 -15.07 29.85
CA ASN A 34 -10.12 -14.53 29.41
C ASN A 34 -10.19 -13.00 29.33
N GLU A 35 -9.10 -12.34 29.76
CA GLU A 35 -8.93 -10.91 29.62
C GLU A 35 -7.97 -10.61 28.46
N ASP A 36 -8.44 -9.84 27.50
CA ASP A 36 -7.70 -9.45 26.31
C ASP A 36 -6.77 -8.26 26.60
N ILE A 37 -5.57 -8.56 27.12
CA ILE A 37 -4.65 -7.51 27.61
C ILE A 37 -3.79 -6.86 26.52
N TYR A 38 -3.81 -7.37 25.28
CA TYR A 38 -2.93 -6.89 24.19
C TYR A 38 -3.29 -5.48 23.67
N TRP A 39 -4.47 -4.94 24.02
CA TRP A 39 -4.85 -3.56 23.73
C TRP A 39 -4.28 -2.54 24.74
N PHE A 40 -3.78 -3.00 25.89
CA PHE A 40 -3.26 -2.10 26.90
C PHE A 40 -2.00 -1.41 26.40
N ALA A 41 -1.98 -0.08 26.49
CA ALA A 41 -0.85 0.70 25.98
C ALA A 41 0.50 0.31 26.61
N GLN A 42 0.49 -0.22 27.84
CA GLN A 42 1.72 -0.65 28.52
C GLN A 42 2.30 -1.96 27.97
N LEU A 43 1.50 -2.73 27.22
CA LEU A 43 1.89 -4.03 26.65
C LEU A 43 2.07 -3.98 25.13
N ASN A 44 1.77 -2.85 24.48
CA ASN A 44 1.90 -2.70 23.04
C ASN A 44 3.31 -3.05 22.54
N ASP A 45 4.35 -2.72 23.32
CA ASP A 45 5.75 -3.04 22.99
C ASP A 45 6.04 -4.55 22.88
N LEU A 46 5.18 -5.42 23.43
CA LEU A 46 5.32 -6.86 23.26
C LEU A 46 5.02 -7.31 21.82
N CYS A 47 4.38 -6.46 21.01
CA CYS A 47 3.99 -6.77 19.64
C CYS A 47 5.11 -6.53 18.62
N GLY A 48 6.23 -5.88 18.99
CA GLY A 48 7.30 -5.57 18.04
C GLY A 48 8.52 -4.91 18.65
N PHE A 49 9.46 -4.49 17.81
CA PHE A 49 10.64 -3.72 18.25
C PHE A 49 10.43 -2.22 18.08
N ARG A 50 11.00 -1.43 18.98
CA ARG A 50 11.12 0.02 18.85
C ARG A 50 12.27 0.37 17.90
N GLU A 51 12.21 1.58 17.35
CA GLU A 51 13.26 2.14 16.48
C GLU A 51 14.66 2.05 17.12
N GLU A 52 14.78 2.35 18.41
CA GLU A 52 16.04 2.33 19.16
C GLU A 52 16.63 0.92 19.30
N GLU A 53 15.77 -0.10 19.48
CA GLU A 53 16.19 -1.49 19.59
C GLU A 53 16.72 -1.98 18.23
N VAL A 54 16.01 -1.65 17.15
CA VAL A 54 16.45 -1.96 15.79
C VAL A 54 17.75 -1.23 15.44
N ALA A 55 17.86 0.05 15.78
CA ALA A 55 19.08 0.85 15.57
C ALA A 55 20.28 0.27 16.33
N THR A 56 20.06 -0.22 17.54
CA THR A 56 21.09 -0.90 18.34
C THR A 56 21.55 -2.20 17.67
N MET A 57 20.61 -3.02 17.18
CA MET A 57 20.92 -4.25 16.45
C MET A 57 21.68 -3.97 15.14
N VAL A 58 21.23 -2.97 14.36
CA VAL A 58 21.88 -2.56 13.11
C VAL A 58 23.30 -2.04 13.36
N SER A 59 23.47 -1.17 14.35
CA SER A 59 24.78 -0.59 14.68
C SER A 59 25.74 -1.65 15.21
N GLY A 60 25.26 -2.55 16.07
CA GLY A 60 26.04 -3.67 16.59
C GLY A 60 26.52 -4.59 15.48
N LEU A 61 25.62 -4.98 14.57
CA LEU A 61 25.96 -5.82 13.43
C LEU A 61 26.95 -5.15 12.47
N ALA A 62 26.75 -3.85 12.19
CA ALA A 62 27.66 -3.08 11.35
C ALA A 62 29.07 -3.00 11.95
N ALA A 63 29.18 -2.80 13.27
CA ALA A 63 30.46 -2.77 13.96
C ALA A 63 31.16 -4.14 13.97
N GLU A 64 30.42 -5.22 14.26
CA GLU A 64 30.96 -6.59 14.30
C GLU A 64 31.52 -7.04 12.94
N HIS A 65 30.84 -6.67 11.84
CA HIS A 65 31.22 -7.08 10.48
C HIS A 65 32.01 -6.01 9.71
N ASN A 66 32.34 -4.87 10.32
CA ASN A 66 33.01 -3.72 9.69
C ASN A 66 32.27 -3.18 8.45
N PHE A 67 30.94 -3.14 8.48
CA PHE A 67 30.15 -2.53 7.41
C PHE A 67 30.28 -1.00 7.44
N PRO A 68 30.27 -0.32 6.26
CA PRO A 68 30.32 1.13 6.21
C PRO A 68 29.15 1.79 6.96
N ALA A 69 29.40 2.91 7.63
CA ALA A 69 28.37 3.65 8.36
C ALA A 69 27.17 4.04 7.47
N GLN A 70 27.44 4.41 6.21
CA GLN A 70 26.39 4.68 5.23
C GLN A 70 25.49 3.47 4.98
N GLN A 71 26.06 2.26 4.91
CA GLN A 71 25.28 1.04 4.74
C GLN A 71 24.37 0.76 5.95
N ALA A 72 24.83 1.06 7.17
CA ALA A 72 23.99 0.95 8.36
C ALA A 72 22.84 1.98 8.36
N THR A 73 23.09 3.20 7.90
CA THR A 73 22.04 4.21 7.71
C THR A 73 21.01 3.75 6.68
N GLU A 74 21.46 3.25 5.53
CA GLU A 74 20.58 2.70 4.49
C GLU A 74 19.78 1.49 4.99
N ALA A 75 20.38 0.61 5.80
CA ALA A 75 19.68 -0.51 6.43
C ALA A 75 18.53 -0.01 7.32
N MET A 76 18.76 0.99 8.17
CA MET A 76 17.72 1.58 9.01
C MET A 76 16.60 2.22 8.18
N GLU A 77 16.93 2.98 7.13
CA GLU A 77 15.92 3.58 6.25
C GLU A 77 15.05 2.52 5.57
N MET A 78 15.67 1.44 5.07
CA MET A 78 14.95 0.32 4.46
C MET A 78 14.05 -0.39 5.47
N MET A 79 14.57 -0.73 6.65
CA MET A 79 13.78 -1.40 7.68
C MET A 79 12.63 -0.51 8.16
N ARG A 80 12.82 0.81 8.23
CA ARG A 80 11.77 1.76 8.60
C ARG A 80 10.62 1.75 7.59
N LEU A 81 10.93 1.79 6.29
CA LEU A 81 9.91 1.81 5.23
C LEU A 81 9.18 0.48 5.09
N PHE A 82 9.91 -0.64 5.19
CA PHE A 82 9.36 -1.95 4.91
C PHE A 82 8.76 -2.63 6.13
N TYR A 83 9.27 -2.37 7.35
CA TYR A 83 8.96 -3.19 8.53
C TYR A 83 8.38 -2.43 9.72
N ASN A 84 8.59 -1.11 9.80
CA ASN A 84 7.99 -0.26 10.84
C ASN A 84 6.59 0.21 10.44
N GLY A 85 5.79 0.64 11.42
CA GLY A 85 4.51 1.31 11.18
C GLY A 85 3.34 0.66 11.89
N SER A 86 3.56 -0.43 12.62
CA SER A 86 2.52 -1.11 13.41
C SER A 86 2.27 -0.40 14.75
N TRP A 87 1.01 -0.44 15.18
CA TRP A 87 0.48 0.14 16.41
C TRP A 87 -0.91 -0.44 16.69
N PHE A 88 -1.11 -0.96 17.90
CA PHE A 88 -2.30 -1.76 18.24
C PHE A 88 -2.98 -1.25 19.50
N THR A 89 -2.96 0.06 19.77
CA THR A 89 -3.76 0.61 20.86
C THR A 89 -4.31 1.99 20.51
N THR A 90 -5.52 2.29 20.97
CA THR A 90 -6.06 3.65 20.95
C THR A 90 -5.73 4.44 22.22
N GLU A 91 -5.20 3.77 23.24
CA GLU A 91 -4.86 4.39 24.52
C GLU A 91 -3.50 5.09 24.44
N VAL A 92 -3.40 6.25 25.08
CA VAL A 92 -2.12 6.93 25.29
C VAL A 92 -1.58 6.48 26.65
N ALA A 93 -0.39 5.87 26.65
CA ALA A 93 0.26 5.45 27.89
C ALA A 93 0.44 6.66 28.86
N PRO A 94 0.19 6.49 30.17
CA PRO A 94 0.39 7.54 31.17
C PRO A 94 1.82 8.10 31.15
N PRO A 95 2.02 9.42 31.41
CA PRO A 95 3.33 10.07 31.31
C PRO A 95 4.42 9.43 32.19
N GLU A 96 4.04 8.85 33.32
CA GLU A 96 4.92 8.38 34.40
C GLU A 96 5.70 7.10 34.04
N ARG A 97 5.35 6.42 32.95
CA ARG A 97 6.04 5.21 32.45
C ARG A 97 6.63 5.39 31.05
N ARG A 98 6.69 6.62 30.53
CA ARG A 98 7.53 6.91 29.37
C ARG A 98 8.99 6.73 29.78
N VAL A 99 9.58 5.62 29.37
CA VAL A 99 11.03 5.47 29.40
C VAL A 99 11.56 6.49 28.38
N THR A 100 12.02 7.63 28.91
CA THR A 100 12.48 8.89 28.27
C THR A 100 11.42 10.01 28.08
N PRO A 101 11.73 11.23 28.57
CA PRO A 101 10.92 12.43 28.34
C PRO A 101 11.51 13.29 27.21
N ALA A 102 10.89 13.28 26.03
CA ALA A 102 10.87 14.42 25.12
C ALA A 102 9.84 14.18 24.00
N ALA A 103 8.96 15.17 23.80
CA ALA A 103 7.99 15.27 22.71
C ALA A 103 6.85 14.22 22.70
N VAL A 104 5.86 14.44 23.57
CA VAL A 104 4.47 14.29 23.07
C VAL A 104 4.26 15.48 22.16
N SER A 105 4.62 15.32 20.89
CA SER A 105 4.05 16.19 19.89
C SER A 105 2.54 15.87 19.83
N ALA A 106 1.71 16.88 19.59
CA ALA A 106 0.28 16.69 19.36
C ALA A 106 -0.03 15.93 18.04
N ASP A 107 1.01 15.42 17.36
CA ASP A 107 0.94 14.64 16.14
C ASP A 107 0.90 13.12 16.47
N PRO A 108 -0.20 12.42 16.14
CA PRO A 108 -0.32 10.96 16.24
C PRO A 108 0.79 10.19 15.49
N SER A 109 1.49 10.83 14.55
CA SER A 109 2.67 10.27 13.86
C SER A 109 3.92 10.17 14.76
N SER A 110 3.90 10.80 15.94
CA SER A 110 4.97 10.72 16.95
C SER A 110 4.80 9.57 17.94
N LEU A 111 3.76 8.75 17.79
CA LEU A 111 3.70 7.45 18.45
C LEU A 111 4.82 6.60 17.86
N SER A 112 5.73 6.14 18.72
CA SER A 112 6.81 5.23 18.36
C SER A 112 6.20 3.93 17.80
N HIS A 113 6.05 3.86 16.48
CA HIS A 113 5.57 2.67 15.80
C HIS A 113 6.52 1.48 16.05
N LEU A 114 5.95 0.29 15.91
CA LEU A 114 6.65 -0.96 16.12
C LEU A 114 7.06 -1.60 14.80
N TYR A 115 8.25 -2.16 14.81
CA TYR A 115 8.79 -2.99 13.76
C TYR A 115 8.32 -4.44 13.92
N ASN A 116 7.95 -5.07 12.81
CA ASN A 116 7.66 -6.51 12.80
C ASN A 116 8.93 -7.34 13.11
N PRO A 117 8.97 -8.10 14.22
CA PRO A 117 10.18 -8.83 14.64
C PRO A 117 10.67 -9.85 13.63
N THR A 118 9.75 -10.58 12.98
CA THR A 118 10.09 -11.60 11.98
C THR A 118 10.83 -10.97 10.82
N LEU A 119 10.34 -9.83 10.32
CA LEU A 119 10.96 -9.12 9.21
C LEU A 119 12.29 -8.46 9.60
N VAL A 120 12.39 -7.91 10.82
CA VAL A 120 13.64 -7.38 11.37
C VAL A 120 14.72 -8.46 11.37
N PHE A 121 14.43 -9.62 11.96
CA PHE A 121 15.40 -10.72 12.00
C PHE A 121 15.71 -11.31 10.64
N TYR A 122 14.72 -11.39 9.74
CA TYR A 122 14.93 -11.82 8.36
C TYR A 122 15.99 -10.94 7.67
N PHE A 123 15.85 -9.62 7.78
CA PHE A 123 16.78 -8.67 7.18
C PHE A 123 18.16 -8.75 7.80
N LEU A 124 18.25 -8.67 9.13
CA LEU A 124 19.53 -8.69 9.85
C LEU A 124 20.30 -9.98 9.60
N ARG A 125 19.64 -11.15 9.60
CA ARG A 125 20.30 -12.44 9.31
C ARG A 125 20.80 -12.52 7.87
N HIS A 126 20.05 -11.98 6.92
CA HIS A 126 20.49 -11.95 5.53
C HIS A 126 21.73 -11.07 5.39
N TRP A 127 21.65 -9.84 5.92
CA TRP A 127 22.73 -8.86 5.85
C TRP A 127 24.01 -9.35 6.56
N GLN A 128 23.86 -9.96 7.74
CA GLN A 128 24.95 -10.61 8.46
C GLN A 128 25.68 -11.67 7.60
N ARG A 129 24.93 -12.48 6.85
CA ARG A 129 25.47 -13.62 6.10
C ARG A 129 26.10 -13.22 4.78
N THR A 130 25.52 -12.26 4.07
CA THR A 130 25.91 -11.93 2.68
C THR A 130 26.65 -10.61 2.56
N GLY A 131 26.56 -9.73 3.56
CA GLY A 131 27.01 -8.34 3.46
C GLY A 131 26.11 -7.45 2.59
N GLU A 132 25.00 -7.99 2.07
CA GLU A 132 24.04 -7.30 1.21
C GLU A 132 22.63 -7.31 1.83
N PHE A 133 21.77 -6.38 1.43
CA PHE A 133 20.38 -6.37 1.89
C PHE A 133 19.56 -7.47 1.18
N PRO A 134 18.47 -7.99 1.80
CA PRO A 134 17.62 -8.98 1.18
C PRO A 134 17.11 -8.55 -0.21
N PRO A 135 17.27 -9.39 -1.24
CA PRO A 135 16.71 -9.09 -2.56
C PRO A 135 15.18 -9.00 -2.48
N ASN A 136 14.51 -9.86 -1.73
CA ASN A 136 13.09 -9.76 -1.45
C ASN A 136 12.89 -9.22 -0.03
N MET A 137 12.12 -8.14 0.14
CA MET A 137 11.85 -7.59 1.49
C MET A 137 10.82 -8.40 2.26
N LEU A 138 10.07 -9.28 1.60
CA LEU A 138 9.09 -10.16 2.22
C LEU A 138 9.74 -11.49 2.64
N ASP A 139 9.72 -11.79 3.95
CA ASP A 139 10.03 -13.12 4.44
C ASP A 139 8.95 -14.12 3.98
N ARG A 140 9.36 -15.30 3.52
CA ARG A 140 8.47 -16.42 3.20
C ARG A 140 7.63 -16.86 4.40
N ASN A 141 8.08 -16.60 5.63
CA ASN A 141 7.32 -16.88 6.84
C ASN A 141 6.00 -16.07 6.94
N LEU A 142 5.87 -14.96 6.19
CA LEU A 142 4.62 -14.20 6.07
C LEU A 142 3.68 -14.74 4.97
N GLN A 143 3.95 -15.91 4.37
CA GLN A 143 3.01 -16.55 3.45
C GLN A 143 1.64 -16.83 4.09
N THR A 144 1.61 -17.04 5.41
CA THR A 144 0.36 -17.17 6.16
C THR A 144 -0.49 -15.90 6.07
N ASP A 145 0.12 -14.71 5.97
CA ASP A 145 -0.60 -13.45 5.83
C ASP A 145 -1.27 -13.30 4.46
N ALA A 146 -0.64 -13.81 3.39
CA ALA A 146 -1.28 -13.87 2.08
C ALA A 146 -2.56 -14.74 2.10
N ASN A 147 -2.54 -15.86 2.83
CA ASN A 147 -3.71 -16.71 3.01
C ASN A 147 -4.81 -16.04 3.83
N LYS A 148 -4.44 -15.21 4.82
CA LYS A 148 -5.40 -14.41 5.60
C LYS A 148 -6.14 -13.41 4.71
N LEU A 149 -5.44 -12.67 3.85
CA LEU A 149 -6.10 -11.75 2.90
C LEU A 149 -6.99 -12.51 1.90
N ALA A 150 -6.58 -13.71 1.49
CA ALA A 150 -7.41 -14.57 0.64
C ALA A 150 -8.70 -15.02 1.36
N TYR A 151 -8.63 -15.32 2.65
CA TYR A 151 -9.79 -15.62 3.49
C TYR A 151 -10.73 -14.42 3.60
N ILE A 152 -10.20 -13.22 3.89
CA ILE A 152 -11.01 -11.98 3.94
C ILE A 152 -11.70 -11.73 2.59
N ALA A 153 -10.98 -11.89 1.48
CA ALA A 153 -11.53 -11.74 0.13
C ALA A 153 -12.60 -12.78 -0.27
N SER A 154 -12.82 -13.82 0.54
CA SER A 154 -13.89 -14.80 0.33
C SER A 154 -15.26 -14.28 0.78
N PHE A 155 -15.29 -13.25 1.63
CA PHE A 155 -16.52 -12.56 2.05
C PHE A 155 -16.93 -11.51 1.02
N SER A 156 -18.24 -11.25 0.92
CA SER A 156 -18.81 -10.25 0.00
C SER A 156 -18.26 -8.85 0.24
N LEU A 157 -18.25 -8.40 1.50
CA LEU A 157 -17.71 -7.09 1.88
C LEU A 157 -16.19 -7.09 2.07
N GLY A 158 -15.53 -8.25 2.04
CA GLY A 158 -14.08 -8.32 2.19
C GLY A 158 -13.32 -7.83 0.97
N ARG A 159 -13.85 -8.02 -0.24
CA ARG A 159 -13.23 -7.50 -1.47
C ARG A 159 -13.18 -5.98 -1.53
N PRO A 160 -14.31 -5.24 -1.37
CA PRO A 160 -14.28 -3.78 -1.36
C PRO A 160 -13.39 -3.27 -0.23
N LEU A 161 -13.51 -3.81 1.00
CA LEU A 161 -12.64 -3.45 2.12
C LEU A 161 -11.14 -3.53 1.81
N LEU A 162 -10.68 -4.58 1.12
CA LEU A 162 -9.27 -4.70 0.74
C LEU A 162 -8.86 -3.62 -0.29
N VAL A 163 -9.74 -3.32 -1.25
CA VAL A 163 -9.53 -2.28 -2.26
C VAL A 163 -9.50 -0.90 -1.60
N ASP A 164 -10.43 -0.61 -0.70
CA ASP A 164 -10.53 0.67 0.01
C ASP A 164 -9.32 0.88 0.93
N ALA A 165 -8.91 -0.17 1.67
CA ALA A 165 -7.69 -0.13 2.49
C ALA A 165 -6.42 0.17 1.67
N LEU A 166 -6.32 -0.36 0.45
CA LEU A 166 -5.16 -0.10 -0.42
C LEU A 166 -5.22 1.31 -1.04
N SER A 167 -6.42 1.74 -1.40
CA SER A 167 -6.67 2.92 -2.22
C SER A 167 -6.84 4.19 -1.39
N GLU A 168 -7.82 4.23 -0.48
CA GLU A 168 -8.12 5.33 0.45
C GLU A 168 -7.13 5.42 1.61
N GLN A 169 -6.33 4.37 1.79
CA GLN A 169 -5.27 4.22 2.80
C GLN A 169 -5.75 4.17 4.25
N THR A 170 -7.02 4.47 4.50
CA THR A 170 -7.63 4.37 5.81
C THR A 170 -8.99 3.69 5.74
N VAL A 171 -9.29 2.85 6.73
CA VAL A 171 -10.60 2.27 6.99
C VAL A 171 -11.04 2.70 8.38
N SER A 172 -12.26 3.18 8.53
CA SER A 172 -12.80 3.54 9.85
C SER A 172 -13.67 2.42 10.42
N VAL A 173 -13.58 2.22 11.73
CA VAL A 173 -14.44 1.31 12.49
C VAL A 173 -14.87 1.99 13.78
N SER A 174 -16.07 1.69 14.28
CA SER A 174 -16.54 2.26 15.54
C SER A 174 -15.74 1.70 16.73
N GLU A 175 -15.42 0.41 16.67
CA GLU A 175 -14.56 -0.27 17.63
C GLU A 175 -13.72 -1.38 16.96
N VAL A 176 -12.61 -1.77 17.58
CA VAL A 176 -11.86 -2.96 17.18
C VAL A 176 -12.40 -4.16 17.97
N GLY A 177 -13.52 -4.71 17.49
CA GLY A 177 -14.24 -5.79 18.15
C GLY A 177 -13.43 -7.10 18.25
N THR A 178 -13.72 -7.94 19.24
CA THR A 178 -13.05 -9.24 19.51
C THR A 178 -13.84 -10.45 19.00
N ASP A 179 -15.07 -10.24 18.50
CA ASP A 179 -16.02 -11.30 18.17
C ASP A 179 -15.87 -11.81 16.73
N PHE A 180 -14.96 -12.77 16.53
CA PHE A 180 -14.68 -13.35 15.21
C PHE A 180 -15.19 -14.78 15.02
N GLY A 181 -16.16 -15.21 15.80
CA GLY A 181 -16.77 -16.54 15.62
C GLY A 181 -17.34 -16.68 14.20
N VAL A 182 -17.27 -17.87 13.62
CA VAL A 182 -17.65 -18.06 12.20
C VAL A 182 -19.04 -17.51 11.93
N GLN A 183 -20.04 -17.78 12.79
CA GLN A 183 -21.41 -17.29 12.61
C GLN A 183 -21.50 -15.75 12.62
N GLN A 184 -20.70 -15.09 13.44
CA GLN A 184 -20.63 -13.63 13.54
C GLN A 184 -20.04 -13.03 12.26
N MET A 185 -19.04 -13.67 11.65
CA MET A 185 -18.44 -13.18 10.39
C MET A 185 -19.42 -13.14 9.20
N TRP A 186 -20.52 -13.91 9.26
CA TRP A 186 -21.56 -13.95 8.23
C TRP A 186 -22.74 -13.00 8.50
N GLN A 187 -22.74 -12.24 9.60
CA GLN A 187 -23.79 -11.24 9.86
C GLN A 187 -23.60 -10.01 8.96
N PRO A 188 -24.53 -9.71 8.03
CA PRO A 188 -24.32 -8.67 7.02
C PRO A 188 -24.05 -7.28 7.60
N ASP A 189 -24.80 -6.88 8.62
CA ASP A 189 -24.80 -5.49 9.14
C ASP A 189 -23.49 -5.08 9.80
N MET A 190 -22.69 -6.05 10.30
CA MET A 190 -21.43 -5.81 11.01
C MET A 190 -20.24 -6.48 10.30
N GLN A 191 -20.44 -7.04 9.10
CA GLN A 191 -19.42 -7.86 8.46
C GLN A 191 -18.18 -7.04 8.10
N GLU A 192 -18.33 -5.83 7.59
CA GLU A 192 -17.20 -4.97 7.22
C GLU A 192 -16.35 -4.59 8.43
N GLU A 193 -16.98 -4.08 9.49
CA GLU A 193 -16.31 -3.70 10.74
C GLU A 193 -15.58 -4.88 11.40
N ARG A 194 -16.19 -6.08 11.37
CA ARG A 194 -15.55 -7.31 11.87
C ARG A 194 -14.37 -7.74 10.99
N LEU A 195 -14.48 -7.66 9.68
CA LEU A 195 -13.38 -7.99 8.77
C LEU A 195 -12.22 -6.99 8.94
N ALA A 196 -12.51 -5.70 9.09
CA ALA A 196 -11.51 -4.66 9.35
C ALA A 196 -10.82 -4.85 10.71
N SER A 197 -11.61 -5.14 11.75
CA SER A 197 -11.10 -5.51 13.07
C SER A 197 -10.19 -6.73 12.97
N LEU A 198 -10.64 -7.79 12.29
CA LEU A 198 -9.86 -9.02 12.11
C LEU A 198 -8.52 -8.73 11.41
N LEU A 199 -8.52 -7.93 10.34
CA LEU A 199 -7.29 -7.50 9.67
C LEU A 199 -6.33 -6.75 10.62
N CYS A 200 -6.86 -5.98 11.58
CA CYS A 200 -6.07 -5.32 12.62
C CYS A 200 -5.41 -6.35 13.56
N TYR A 201 -6.18 -7.31 14.07
CA TYR A 201 -5.67 -8.41 14.89
C TYR A 201 -4.60 -9.25 14.20
N LEU A 202 -4.74 -9.43 12.90
CA LEU A 202 -3.81 -10.19 12.09
C LEU A 202 -2.54 -9.41 11.74
N GLY A 203 -2.45 -8.12 12.11
CA GLY A 203 -1.30 -7.25 11.85
C GLY A 203 -1.25 -6.72 10.41
N THR A 204 -2.30 -6.94 9.62
CA THR A 204 -2.41 -6.49 8.22
C THR A 204 -3.05 -5.11 8.08
N LEU A 205 -3.83 -4.69 9.09
CA LEU A 205 -4.16 -3.30 9.37
C LEU A 205 -3.62 -2.91 10.74
N THR A 206 -3.56 -1.62 11.01
CA THR A 206 -3.03 -1.08 12.25
C THR A 206 -3.73 0.22 12.61
N ILE A 207 -3.81 0.53 13.91
CA ILE A 207 -4.41 1.77 14.39
C ILE A 207 -3.52 2.96 14.01
N SER A 208 -4.13 3.99 13.41
CA SER A 208 -3.48 5.24 13.01
C SER A 208 -4.02 6.47 13.76
N GLY A 209 -5.06 6.29 14.57
CA GLY A 209 -5.65 7.34 15.38
C GLY A 209 -7.17 7.21 15.44
N LYS A 210 -7.83 8.34 15.71
CA LYS A 210 -9.29 8.45 15.67
C LYS A 210 -9.74 9.54 14.69
N THR A 211 -10.96 9.42 14.20
CA THR A 211 -11.65 10.48 13.44
C THR A 211 -12.25 11.50 14.42
N ALA A 212 -12.80 12.60 13.89
CA ALA A 212 -13.40 13.67 14.71
C ALA A 212 -14.68 13.21 15.45
N ASP A 213 -15.37 12.23 14.88
CA ASP A 213 -16.53 11.53 15.40
C ASP A 213 -16.18 10.28 16.23
N ALA A 214 -14.90 10.17 16.63
CA ALA A 214 -14.38 9.15 17.54
C ALA A 214 -14.31 7.70 17.01
N GLU A 215 -14.48 7.50 15.70
CA GLU A 215 -14.18 6.22 15.05
C GLU A 215 -12.68 5.94 15.07
N ILE A 216 -12.31 4.67 15.15
CA ILE A 216 -10.93 4.21 15.09
C ILE A 216 -10.50 4.12 13.63
N ARG A 217 -9.42 4.81 13.31
CA ARG A 217 -8.88 4.86 11.95
C ARG A 217 -7.79 3.80 11.80
N LEU A 218 -8.01 2.84 10.93
CA LEU A 218 -7.08 1.77 10.59
C LEU A 218 -6.35 2.10 9.28
N ARG A 219 -5.08 1.69 9.15
CA ARG A 219 -4.29 1.81 7.92
C ARG A 219 -3.43 0.58 7.67
N ILE A 220 -2.93 0.43 6.44
CA ILE A 220 -1.87 -0.54 6.14
C ILE A 220 -0.56 -0.05 6.81
N PRO A 221 0.15 -0.89 7.60
CA PRO A 221 1.26 -0.45 8.42
C PRO A 221 2.50 -0.05 7.61
N ASN A 222 2.85 -0.83 6.58
CA ASN A 222 4.14 -0.71 5.86
C ASN A 222 4.09 -1.27 4.43
N LEU A 223 5.20 -1.11 3.70
CA LEU A 223 5.30 -1.54 2.30
C LEU A 223 5.27 -3.07 2.11
N VAL A 224 5.66 -3.86 3.10
CA VAL A 224 5.56 -5.32 2.99
C VAL A 224 4.11 -5.76 3.03
N ILE A 225 3.31 -5.22 3.96
CA ILE A 225 1.88 -5.55 4.02
C ILE A 225 1.13 -4.96 2.83
N ARG A 226 1.47 -3.74 2.40
CA ARG A 226 0.88 -3.12 1.21
C ARG A 226 1.06 -3.97 -0.04
N LYS A 227 2.23 -4.62 -0.19
CA LYS A 227 2.46 -5.62 -1.25
C LYS A 227 1.44 -6.75 -1.21
N LEU A 228 1.17 -7.31 -0.03
CA LEU A 228 0.25 -8.43 0.12
C LEU A 228 -1.17 -8.05 -0.33
N TYR A 229 -1.60 -6.81 -0.03
CA TYR A 229 -2.87 -6.26 -0.52
C TYR A 229 -2.87 -6.14 -2.05
N ALA A 230 -1.84 -5.51 -2.62
CA ALA A 230 -1.68 -5.35 -4.06
C ALA A 230 -1.70 -6.69 -4.81
N GLU A 231 -0.93 -7.68 -4.36
CA GLU A 231 -0.91 -9.03 -4.94
C GLU A 231 -2.26 -9.73 -4.80
N ARG A 232 -2.95 -9.55 -3.67
CA ARG A 232 -4.28 -10.13 -3.46
C ARG A 232 -5.30 -9.52 -4.40
N ILE A 233 -5.33 -8.19 -4.53
CA ILE A 233 -6.22 -7.47 -5.45
C ILE A 233 -5.95 -7.87 -6.89
N LEU A 234 -4.69 -7.90 -7.30
CA LEU A 234 -4.32 -8.36 -8.63
C LEU A 234 -4.83 -9.77 -8.91
N LYS A 235 -4.69 -10.70 -7.95
CA LYS A 235 -5.19 -12.08 -8.09
C LYS A 235 -6.72 -12.18 -8.12
N MET A 236 -7.44 -11.24 -7.49
CA MET A 236 -8.89 -11.15 -7.58
C MET A 236 -9.36 -10.67 -8.96
N LEU A 237 -8.63 -9.72 -9.55
CA LEU A 237 -8.94 -9.14 -10.86
C LEU A 237 -8.48 -10.04 -12.02
N LEU A 238 -7.33 -10.69 -11.87
CA LEU A 238 -6.69 -11.54 -12.87
C LEU A 238 -6.41 -12.93 -12.28
N PRO A 239 -7.43 -13.81 -12.17
CA PRO A 239 -7.25 -15.13 -11.58
C PRO A 239 -6.42 -16.09 -12.46
N GLU A 240 -6.37 -15.82 -13.77
CA GLU A 240 -5.68 -16.67 -14.74
C GLU A 240 -4.16 -16.40 -14.75
N ALA A 241 -3.35 -17.45 -14.52
CA ALA A 241 -1.89 -17.36 -14.48
C ALA A 241 -1.30 -16.73 -15.76
N ARG A 242 -1.82 -17.10 -16.93
CA ARG A 242 -1.35 -16.55 -18.21
C ARG A 242 -1.52 -15.04 -18.31
N LYS A 243 -2.61 -14.49 -17.75
CA LYS A 243 -2.86 -13.05 -17.73
C LYS A 243 -1.94 -12.35 -16.72
N GLN A 244 -1.61 -13.00 -15.61
CA GLN A 244 -0.62 -12.50 -14.64
C GLN A 244 0.78 -12.44 -15.26
N ASP A 245 1.18 -13.47 -16.01
CA ASP A 245 2.47 -13.49 -16.72
C ASP A 245 2.54 -12.34 -17.76
N ALA A 246 1.47 -12.12 -18.51
CA ALA A 246 1.36 -11.03 -19.47
C ALA A 246 1.43 -9.65 -18.78
N ALA A 247 0.73 -9.48 -17.66
CA ALA A 247 0.81 -8.27 -16.84
C ALA A 247 2.25 -8.00 -16.37
N GLN A 248 2.93 -9.04 -15.88
CA GLN A 248 4.31 -8.94 -15.40
C GLN A 248 5.27 -8.55 -16.53
N GLU A 249 5.09 -9.10 -17.74
CA GLU A 249 5.92 -8.75 -18.90
C GLU A 249 5.69 -7.31 -19.36
N ALA A 250 4.44 -6.84 -19.34
CA ALA A 250 4.11 -5.45 -19.62
C ALA A 250 4.76 -4.49 -18.61
N SER A 251 4.66 -4.80 -17.31
CA SER A 251 5.34 -4.05 -16.24
C SER A 251 6.87 -4.08 -16.40
N ARG A 252 7.46 -5.22 -16.78
CA ARG A 252 8.91 -5.36 -17.00
C ARG A 252 9.40 -4.50 -18.16
N THR A 253 8.61 -4.40 -19.22
CA THR A 253 8.90 -3.54 -20.38
C THR A 253 8.96 -2.08 -19.94
N LEU A 254 8.00 -1.63 -19.12
CA LEU A 254 8.04 -0.30 -18.51
C LEU A 254 9.27 -0.10 -17.62
N PHE A 255 9.62 -1.04 -16.76
CA PHE A 255 10.78 -0.89 -15.87
C PHE A 255 12.11 -0.77 -16.63
N THR A 256 12.28 -1.55 -17.69
CA THR A 256 13.57 -1.72 -18.40
C THR A 256 13.73 -0.79 -19.61
N GLN A 257 12.65 -0.54 -20.33
CA GLN A 257 12.63 0.24 -21.58
C GLN A 257 11.89 1.56 -21.41
N GLY A 258 11.12 1.72 -20.33
CA GLY A 258 10.25 2.88 -20.08
C GLY A 258 9.16 3.07 -21.15
N GLU A 259 8.74 1.98 -21.77
CA GLU A 259 7.59 1.96 -22.67
C GLU A 259 6.34 1.58 -21.85
N ILE A 260 5.44 2.54 -21.66
CA ILE A 260 4.20 2.36 -20.89
C ILE A 260 3.06 1.76 -21.73
N GLU A 261 3.16 1.86 -23.07
CA GLU A 261 2.09 1.41 -23.98
C GLU A 261 1.65 -0.05 -23.78
N PRO A 262 2.55 -1.04 -23.60
CA PRO A 262 2.13 -2.42 -23.35
C PRO A 262 1.31 -2.56 -22.07
N LEU A 263 1.66 -1.81 -21.02
CA LEU A 263 0.94 -1.82 -19.74
C LEU A 263 -0.44 -1.19 -19.88
N CYS A 264 -0.54 0.00 -20.49
CA CYS A 264 -1.82 0.66 -20.70
C CYS A 264 -2.75 -0.17 -21.59
N THR A 265 -2.21 -0.76 -22.66
CA THR A 265 -2.98 -1.64 -23.55
C THR A 265 -3.48 -2.89 -22.82
N PHE A 266 -2.65 -3.48 -21.95
CA PHE A 266 -3.07 -4.59 -21.10
C PHE A 266 -4.21 -4.19 -20.15
N ILE A 267 -4.11 -3.02 -19.51
CA ILE A 267 -5.16 -2.50 -18.62
C ILE A 267 -6.47 -2.30 -19.38
N GLU A 268 -6.44 -1.67 -20.56
CA GLU A 268 -7.63 -1.48 -21.41
C GLU A 268 -8.30 -2.82 -21.76
N GLN A 269 -7.51 -3.82 -22.17
CA GLN A 269 -8.04 -5.10 -22.69
C GLN A 269 -8.51 -6.06 -21.60
N GLU A 270 -7.77 -6.16 -20.49
CA GLU A 270 -7.96 -7.24 -19.51
C GLU A 270 -8.60 -6.76 -18.21
N LEU A 271 -8.44 -5.49 -17.86
CA LEU A 271 -8.96 -4.94 -16.61
C LEU A 271 -10.19 -4.08 -16.87
N LEU A 272 -10.11 -3.06 -17.72
CA LEU A 272 -11.24 -2.17 -18.00
C LEU A 272 -12.42 -2.91 -18.64
N ALA A 273 -12.15 -3.87 -19.54
CA ALA A 273 -13.19 -4.73 -20.13
C ALA A 273 -13.97 -5.56 -19.08
N VAL A 274 -13.40 -5.83 -17.90
CA VAL A 274 -14.09 -6.54 -16.81
C VAL A 274 -15.02 -5.58 -16.06
N TYR A 275 -14.65 -4.30 -15.96
CA TYR A 275 -15.48 -3.26 -15.34
C TYR A 275 -16.73 -2.92 -16.17
N ASP A 276 -16.73 -3.22 -17.47
CA ASP A 276 -17.88 -3.02 -18.37
C ASP A 276 -19.09 -3.92 -18.00
N ASN A 277 -18.88 -4.98 -17.21
CA ASN A 277 -19.91 -6.00 -16.97
C ASN A 277 -20.44 -6.14 -15.53
N ARG A 278 -19.83 -5.59 -14.48
CA ARG A 278 -20.32 -5.77 -13.08
C ARG A 278 -19.89 -4.68 -12.09
N ASP A 279 -20.88 -4.16 -11.36
CA ASP A 279 -20.89 -3.81 -9.93
C ASP A 279 -19.81 -2.89 -9.31
N TYR A 280 -18.87 -2.32 -10.05
CA TYR A 280 -17.96 -1.30 -9.50
C TYR A 280 -18.54 0.09 -9.72
N LEU A 281 -19.38 0.51 -8.77
CA LEU A 281 -20.26 1.66 -8.92
C LEU A 281 -19.56 3.01 -9.12
N HIS A 282 -18.24 3.15 -8.94
CA HIS A 282 -17.55 4.45 -9.06
C HIS A 282 -16.07 4.34 -9.51
N PHE A 283 -15.79 3.94 -10.77
CA PHE A 283 -14.43 4.12 -11.29
C PHE A 283 -14.10 5.61 -11.38
N ASN A 284 -12.95 5.92 -10.82
CA ASN A 284 -12.41 7.25 -10.64
C ASN A 284 -10.88 7.14 -10.68
N GLU A 285 -10.21 8.26 -10.42
CA GLU A 285 -8.74 8.34 -10.35
C GLU A 285 -8.15 7.34 -9.34
N LEU A 286 -8.83 7.15 -8.20
CA LEU A 286 -8.42 6.21 -7.16
C LEU A 286 -8.43 4.75 -7.64
N THR A 287 -9.42 4.40 -8.47
CA THR A 287 -9.50 3.06 -9.09
C THR A 287 -8.34 2.85 -10.05
N LEU A 288 -8.07 3.82 -10.94
CA LEU A 288 -6.95 3.76 -11.87
C LEU A 288 -5.61 3.63 -11.12
N LYS A 289 -5.41 4.45 -10.10
CA LYS A 289 -4.24 4.41 -9.21
C LYS A 289 -4.08 3.04 -8.57
N THR A 290 -5.16 2.43 -8.11
CA THR A 290 -5.15 1.09 -7.48
C THR A 290 -4.78 0.00 -8.48
N LEU A 291 -5.26 0.08 -9.73
CA LEU A 291 -4.87 -0.85 -10.78
C LEU A 291 -3.36 -0.77 -11.07
N PHE A 292 -2.85 0.44 -11.30
CA PHE A 292 -1.41 0.66 -11.51
C PHE A 292 -0.57 0.21 -10.32
N LEU A 293 -0.98 0.58 -9.10
CA LEU A 293 -0.31 0.17 -7.88
C LEU A 293 -0.25 -1.36 -7.78
N SER A 294 -1.34 -2.06 -8.09
CA SER A 294 -1.41 -3.53 -8.02
C SER A 294 -0.54 -4.21 -9.08
N LEU A 295 -0.48 -3.67 -10.30
CA LEU A 295 0.31 -4.20 -11.41
C LEU A 295 1.81 -3.92 -11.28
N LEU A 296 2.16 -2.79 -10.68
CA LEU A 296 3.54 -2.31 -10.60
C LEU A 296 4.21 -2.65 -9.27
N TYR A 297 3.52 -3.29 -8.31
CA TYR A 297 4.03 -3.53 -6.96
C TYR A 297 5.24 -4.49 -6.95
N TYR A 298 6.42 -3.96 -7.22
CA TYR A 298 7.64 -4.73 -7.42
C TYR A 298 8.73 -4.36 -6.41
N ASN A 299 8.49 -4.70 -5.14
CA ASN A 299 9.39 -4.38 -4.02
C ASN A 299 10.79 -5.05 -4.08
N HIS A 300 11.01 -5.93 -5.07
CA HIS A 300 12.33 -6.47 -5.37
C HIS A 300 13.25 -5.43 -6.01
N LEU A 301 12.72 -4.42 -6.70
CA LEU A 301 13.53 -3.36 -7.30
C LEU A 301 13.23 -2.00 -6.70
N TYR A 302 11.99 -1.79 -6.25
CA TYR A 302 11.48 -0.46 -5.95
C TYR A 302 11.09 -0.28 -4.49
N ILE A 303 11.36 0.92 -3.98
CA ILE A 303 10.61 1.54 -2.89
C ILE A 303 9.44 2.22 -3.59
N MET A 304 8.24 1.69 -3.37
CA MET A 304 7.02 2.22 -3.95
C MET A 304 6.31 3.07 -2.91
N ASP A 305 5.94 4.28 -3.28
CA ASP A 305 5.20 5.19 -2.40
C ASP A 305 4.02 5.81 -3.16
N SER A 306 2.88 5.84 -2.48
CA SER A 306 1.65 6.53 -2.86
C SER A 306 1.26 7.33 -1.61
N GLU A 307 1.36 8.67 -1.65
CA GLU A 307 1.27 9.60 -0.50
C GLU A 307 0.30 9.24 0.65
N PRO A 308 0.51 9.65 1.94
CA PRO A 308 1.31 10.81 2.40
C PRO A 308 2.17 10.56 3.67
N ALA A 309 3.50 10.54 3.59
CA ALA A 309 4.32 10.38 4.81
C ALA A 309 5.64 11.15 4.90
N ILE A 310 6.15 11.77 3.82
CA ILE A 310 7.43 12.49 3.90
C ILE A 310 7.32 13.77 3.07
N GLN A 311 6.86 14.86 3.69
CA GLN A 311 6.56 16.15 3.02
C GLN A 311 5.47 16.03 1.94
N ARG A 312 4.36 16.75 2.14
CA ARG A 312 3.25 16.87 1.19
C ARG A 312 3.78 17.22 -0.21
N GLY A 313 3.42 16.41 -1.19
CA GLY A 313 3.58 16.68 -2.61
C GLY A 313 4.57 15.75 -3.31
N TYR A 314 4.27 14.46 -3.39
CA TYR A 314 4.75 13.63 -4.51
C TYR A 314 3.57 13.21 -5.37
N GLY A 315 3.85 12.93 -6.65
CA GLY A 315 2.82 12.49 -7.61
C GLY A 315 2.13 11.21 -7.15
N ASP A 316 1.02 10.90 -7.77
CA ASP A 316 0.14 9.82 -7.29
C ASP A 316 0.84 8.51 -6.96
N LEU A 317 1.80 8.10 -7.79
CA LEU A 317 2.58 6.91 -7.59
C LEU A 317 4.05 7.16 -7.92
N SER A 318 4.93 6.89 -6.97
CA SER A 318 6.38 6.94 -7.16
C SER A 318 7.01 5.57 -6.95
N MET A 319 8.00 5.24 -7.79
CA MET A 319 8.75 4.00 -7.73
C MET A 319 10.24 4.33 -7.83
N LEU A 320 10.89 4.38 -6.68
CA LEU A 320 12.31 4.68 -6.59
C LEU A 320 13.13 3.40 -6.49
N ILE A 321 14.14 3.24 -7.34
CA ILE A 321 15.01 2.07 -7.31
C ILE A 321 15.70 2.01 -5.94
N ARG A 322 15.64 0.85 -5.28
CA ARG A 322 16.30 0.63 -3.98
C ARG A 322 17.81 0.88 -4.11
N PRO A 323 18.49 1.44 -3.09
CA PRO A 323 19.92 1.77 -3.16
C PRO A 323 20.78 0.62 -3.70
N GLY A 324 20.64 -0.60 -3.15
CA GLY A 324 21.37 -1.79 -3.60
C GLY A 324 21.01 -2.31 -5.00
N MET A 325 19.96 -1.81 -5.63
CA MET A 325 19.46 -2.25 -6.94
C MET A 325 19.78 -1.27 -8.08
N ARG A 326 20.44 -0.15 -7.78
CA ARG A 326 20.75 0.93 -8.75
C ARG A 326 21.67 0.49 -9.92
N HIS A 327 22.37 -0.63 -9.75
CA HIS A 327 23.24 -1.23 -10.76
C HIS A 327 22.48 -1.88 -11.92
N TYR A 328 21.18 -2.18 -11.76
CA TYR A 328 20.35 -2.66 -12.85
C TYR A 328 19.98 -1.55 -13.84
N THR A 329 19.73 -1.95 -15.09
CA THR A 329 19.25 -1.10 -16.18
C THR A 329 17.72 -0.98 -16.11
N VAL A 330 17.24 -0.32 -15.07
CA VAL A 330 15.84 0.03 -14.88
C VAL A 330 15.70 1.52 -14.54
N PHE A 331 14.50 2.07 -14.69
CA PHE A 331 14.18 3.48 -14.44
C PHE A 331 13.48 3.68 -13.10
N ASP A 332 13.73 4.81 -12.44
CA ASP A 332 12.82 5.36 -11.44
C ASP A 332 11.57 5.88 -12.17
N LEU A 333 10.40 5.67 -11.60
CA LEU A 333 9.13 6.02 -12.24
C LEU A 333 8.31 6.93 -11.33
N LEU A 334 7.65 7.91 -11.94
CA LEU A 334 6.68 8.77 -11.26
C LEU A 334 5.46 8.95 -12.17
N PHE A 335 4.28 8.77 -11.59
CA PHE A 335 3.00 8.84 -12.30
C PHE A 335 2.09 9.88 -11.66
N GLU A 336 1.31 10.53 -12.51
CA GLU A 336 0.15 11.32 -12.13
C GLU A 336 -1.06 10.77 -12.90
N PHE A 337 -2.12 10.44 -12.17
CA PHE A 337 -3.34 9.89 -12.74
C PHE A 337 -4.40 10.96 -12.83
N LYS A 338 -5.20 10.95 -13.90
CA LYS A 338 -6.42 11.74 -14.00
C LYS A 338 -7.56 10.88 -14.52
N PHE A 339 -8.77 11.28 -14.21
CA PHE A 339 -9.97 10.60 -14.68
C PHE A 339 -10.96 11.57 -15.31
N LEU A 340 -11.40 11.27 -16.53
CA LEU A 340 -12.44 12.00 -17.24
C LEU A 340 -13.67 11.12 -17.43
N PRO A 341 -14.81 11.43 -16.78
CA PRO A 341 -16.06 10.73 -17.05
C PRO A 341 -16.55 11.02 -18.47
N LEU A 342 -17.27 10.05 -19.06
CA LEU A 342 -17.76 10.12 -20.45
C LEU A 342 -18.56 11.40 -20.75
N ASN A 343 -19.35 11.89 -19.78
CA ASN A 343 -20.16 13.09 -19.96
C ASN A 343 -19.34 14.39 -20.15
N LYS A 344 -18.05 14.39 -19.82
CA LYS A 344 -17.13 15.51 -20.06
C LYS A 344 -16.38 15.41 -21.38
N LEU A 345 -16.42 14.25 -22.05
CA LEU A 345 -15.74 14.02 -23.31
C LEU A 345 -16.62 14.47 -24.46
N THR A 346 -16.27 15.61 -25.06
CA THR A 346 -17.05 16.23 -26.14
C THR A 346 -16.18 16.55 -27.34
N MET A 347 -16.76 16.48 -28.53
CA MET A 347 -16.15 16.93 -29.78
C MET A 347 -17.05 17.94 -30.49
N LYS A 348 -16.40 18.88 -31.18
CA LYS A 348 -17.09 19.80 -32.09
C LYS A 348 -17.46 19.04 -33.36
N GLN A 349 -18.76 18.88 -33.59
CA GLN A 349 -19.29 18.29 -34.81
C GLN A 349 -19.92 19.39 -35.66
N THR A 350 -19.47 19.49 -36.92
CA THR A 350 -20.02 20.46 -37.87
C THR A 350 -21.21 19.83 -38.60
N GLY A 351 -22.41 20.35 -38.37
CA GLY A 351 -23.63 19.91 -39.05
C GLY A 351 -24.26 21.00 -39.91
N ALA A 352 -25.36 20.66 -40.60
CA ALA A 352 -26.10 21.57 -41.48
C ALA A 352 -26.67 22.84 -40.80
N LYS A 353 -26.63 22.92 -39.45
CA LYS A 353 -27.11 24.04 -38.63
C LYS A 353 -26.00 24.72 -37.81
N GLY A 354 -24.73 24.52 -38.17
CA GLY A 354 -23.56 25.07 -37.48
C GLY A 354 -22.81 24.04 -36.63
N GLU A 355 -21.81 24.52 -35.87
CA GLU A 355 -21.03 23.71 -34.92
C GLU A 355 -21.83 23.40 -33.66
N ARG A 356 -21.80 22.14 -33.22
CA ARG A 356 -22.39 21.69 -31.95
C ARG A 356 -21.42 20.79 -31.22
N LEU A 357 -21.50 20.81 -29.89
CA LEU A 357 -20.79 19.87 -29.04
C LEU A 357 -21.57 18.55 -28.99
N HIS A 358 -20.90 17.47 -29.38
CA HIS A 358 -21.38 16.09 -29.27
C HIS A 358 -20.63 15.37 -28.15
N THR A 359 -21.35 14.78 -27.20
CA THR A 359 -20.75 13.96 -26.14
C THR A 359 -20.43 12.58 -26.67
N LEU A 360 -19.18 12.15 -26.53
CA LEU A 360 -18.70 10.87 -27.04
C LEU A 360 -19.25 9.69 -26.22
N THR A 361 -19.64 8.65 -26.93
CA THR A 361 -20.00 7.34 -26.36
C THR A 361 -18.75 6.47 -26.18
N GLY A 362 -18.85 5.43 -25.34
CA GLY A 362 -17.73 4.51 -25.12
C GLY A 362 -17.27 3.79 -26.39
N GLU A 363 -18.21 3.40 -27.25
CA GLU A 363 -17.91 2.77 -28.55
C GLU A 363 -17.21 3.73 -29.52
N GLU A 364 -17.58 5.02 -29.54
CA GLU A 364 -16.87 6.02 -30.32
C GLU A 364 -15.41 6.19 -29.83
N LEU A 365 -15.21 6.23 -28.50
CA LEU A 365 -13.86 6.31 -27.92
C LEU A 365 -12.98 5.10 -28.27
N LYS A 366 -13.55 3.89 -28.30
CA LYS A 366 -12.84 2.66 -28.69
C LYS A 366 -12.34 2.72 -30.14
N GLN A 367 -13.07 3.37 -31.03
CA GLN A 367 -12.74 3.47 -32.45
C GLN A 367 -11.75 4.60 -32.77
N MET A 368 -11.65 5.61 -31.90
CA MET A 368 -10.73 6.73 -32.09
C MET A 368 -9.26 6.31 -31.91
N SER A 369 -8.38 6.92 -32.70
CA SER A 369 -6.94 6.78 -32.51
C SER A 369 -6.52 7.47 -31.21
N ARG A 370 -5.41 7.01 -30.59
CA ARG A 370 -4.89 7.67 -29.37
C ARG A 370 -4.52 9.13 -29.64
N THR A 371 -4.03 9.45 -30.83
CA THR A 371 -3.73 10.83 -31.25
C THR A 371 -4.98 11.70 -31.25
N ASP A 372 -6.11 11.20 -31.76
CA ASP A 372 -7.37 11.96 -31.77
C ASP A 372 -7.94 12.13 -30.36
N LEU A 373 -7.81 11.10 -29.51
CA LEU A 373 -8.22 11.16 -28.11
C LEU A 373 -7.41 12.21 -27.32
N MET A 374 -6.10 12.27 -27.55
CA MET A 374 -5.22 13.26 -26.92
C MET A 374 -5.47 14.69 -27.42
N ALA A 375 -6.13 14.87 -28.57
CA ALA A 375 -6.48 16.17 -29.11
C ALA A 375 -7.83 16.73 -28.60
N LEU A 376 -8.56 15.97 -27.78
CA LEU A 376 -9.80 16.44 -27.17
C LEU A 376 -9.51 17.54 -26.14
N ASP A 377 -10.23 18.67 -26.21
CA ASP A 377 -10.02 19.85 -25.35
C ASP A 377 -9.94 19.46 -23.85
N ALA A 378 -10.88 18.62 -23.38
CA ALA A 378 -10.92 18.16 -21.98
C ALA A 378 -9.73 17.27 -21.60
N VAL A 379 -9.20 16.50 -22.55
CA VAL A 379 -8.04 15.61 -22.34
C VAL A 379 -6.75 16.43 -22.27
N VAL A 380 -6.58 17.39 -23.18
CA VAL A 380 -5.46 18.33 -23.18
C VAL A 380 -5.38 19.08 -21.85
N GLU A 381 -6.50 19.59 -21.36
CA GLU A 381 -6.57 20.29 -20.07
C GLU A 381 -6.06 19.41 -18.91
N GLN A 382 -6.49 18.15 -18.84
CA GLN A 382 -6.06 17.22 -17.79
C GLN A 382 -4.59 16.82 -17.91
N LEU A 383 -4.09 16.61 -19.13
CA LEU A 383 -2.68 16.30 -19.36
C LEU A 383 -1.78 17.45 -18.92
N GLU A 384 -2.13 18.70 -19.25
CA GLU A 384 -1.36 19.88 -18.85
C GLU A 384 -1.39 20.10 -17.33
N GLU A 385 -2.54 19.91 -16.68
CA GLU A 385 -2.65 19.98 -15.21
C GLU A 385 -1.73 18.95 -14.53
N ALA A 386 -1.80 17.69 -14.97
CA ALA A 386 -0.99 16.60 -14.44
C ALA A 386 0.51 16.81 -14.69
N LYS A 387 0.87 17.35 -15.86
CA LYS A 387 2.26 17.68 -16.24
C LYS A 387 2.84 18.75 -15.31
N ALA A 388 2.09 19.81 -15.02
CA ALA A 388 2.52 20.86 -14.10
C ALA A 388 2.75 20.32 -12.68
N GLN A 389 1.93 19.37 -12.21
CA GLN A 389 2.14 18.67 -10.94
C GLN A 389 3.43 17.84 -10.96
N LEU A 390 3.60 16.99 -11.98
CA LEU A 390 4.79 16.14 -12.12
C LEU A 390 6.10 16.92 -12.21
N GLN A 391 6.13 18.07 -12.89
CA GLN A 391 7.32 18.90 -12.97
C GLN A 391 7.81 19.36 -11.60
N ARG A 392 6.89 19.76 -10.70
CA ARG A 392 7.23 20.16 -9.33
C ARG A 392 7.86 19.00 -8.57
N TYR A 393 7.25 17.82 -8.66
CA TYR A 393 7.72 16.62 -7.97
C TYR A 393 9.07 16.13 -8.50
N ARG A 394 9.26 16.20 -9.82
CA ARG A 394 10.53 15.89 -10.47
C ARG A 394 11.66 16.76 -9.94
N GLN A 395 11.43 18.06 -9.73
CA GLN A 395 12.45 18.95 -9.15
C GLN A 395 12.82 18.55 -7.73
N ILE A 396 11.85 18.17 -6.89
CA ILE A 396 12.08 17.71 -5.51
C ILE A 396 12.92 16.42 -5.50
N LEU A 397 12.55 15.43 -6.32
CA LEU A 397 13.29 14.17 -6.42
C LEU A 397 14.70 14.39 -6.98
N GLN A 398 14.84 15.25 -7.99
CA GLN A 398 16.15 15.59 -8.56
C GLN A 398 17.05 16.28 -7.53
N ALA A 399 16.51 17.18 -6.70
CA ALA A 399 17.26 17.83 -5.63
C ALA A 399 17.71 16.83 -4.55
N LYS A 400 16.88 15.83 -4.24
CA LYS A 400 17.16 14.82 -3.21
C LYS A 400 18.14 13.74 -3.67
N TYR A 401 17.95 13.20 -4.88
CA TYR A 401 18.68 12.02 -5.37
C TYR A 401 19.75 12.34 -6.41
N GLY A 402 19.74 13.54 -6.98
CA GLY A 402 20.77 14.03 -7.89
C GLY A 402 21.02 13.13 -9.10
N VAL A 403 22.29 12.90 -9.41
CA VAL A 403 22.73 12.14 -10.60
C VAL A 403 22.42 10.65 -10.55
N VAL A 404 22.07 10.10 -9.38
CA VAL A 404 21.74 8.67 -9.21
C VAL A 404 20.31 8.36 -9.68
N LEU A 405 19.49 9.40 -9.84
CA LEU A 405 18.09 9.31 -10.23
C LEU A 405 17.96 9.07 -11.75
N LYS A 406 17.34 7.95 -12.13
CA LYS A 406 17.04 7.56 -13.52
C LYS A 406 15.55 7.77 -13.80
N LEU A 407 15.05 8.99 -13.61
CA LEU A 407 13.60 9.26 -13.55
C LEU A 407 12.94 9.41 -14.92
N ARG A 408 11.92 8.59 -15.17
CA ARG A 408 10.90 8.78 -16.20
C ARG A 408 9.56 9.12 -15.54
N THR A 409 8.81 10.02 -16.15
CA THR A 409 7.61 10.64 -15.58
C THR A 409 6.46 10.51 -16.56
N TYR A 410 5.30 10.02 -16.12
CA TYR A 410 4.16 9.77 -17.00
C TYR A 410 2.89 10.40 -16.45
N THR A 411 2.17 11.13 -17.29
CA THR A 411 0.75 11.44 -17.06
C THR A 411 -0.07 10.31 -17.65
N VAL A 412 -1.11 9.87 -16.95
CA VAL A 412 -2.05 8.87 -17.46
C VAL A 412 -3.47 9.34 -17.18
N VAL A 413 -4.27 9.47 -18.24
CA VAL A 413 -5.67 9.90 -18.15
C VAL A 413 -6.57 8.76 -18.59
N ALA A 414 -7.47 8.34 -17.70
CA ALA A 414 -8.55 7.42 -18.04
C ALA A 414 -9.76 8.17 -18.61
N LEU A 415 -10.26 7.68 -19.75
CA LEU A 415 -11.40 8.20 -20.48
C LEU A 415 -12.59 7.26 -20.25
N GLY A 416 -13.38 7.56 -19.22
CA GLY A 416 -14.37 6.64 -18.69
C GLY A 416 -13.74 5.29 -18.33
N PHE A 417 -14.40 4.21 -18.74
CA PHE A 417 -13.94 2.84 -18.55
C PHE A 417 -13.40 2.22 -19.84
N GLU A 418 -13.10 3.05 -20.84
CA GLU A 418 -13.00 2.55 -22.22
C GLU A 418 -11.58 2.62 -22.73
N ARG A 419 -10.87 3.71 -22.43
CA ARG A 419 -9.55 4.02 -22.99
C ARG A 419 -8.65 4.73 -21.99
N LEU A 420 -7.35 4.55 -22.17
CA LEU A 420 -6.28 5.27 -21.51
C LEU A 420 -5.49 6.08 -22.55
N VAL A 421 -5.12 7.29 -22.18
CA VAL A 421 -4.12 8.09 -22.88
C VAL A 421 -3.01 8.48 -21.91
N TRP A 422 -1.81 8.69 -22.43
CA TRP A 422 -0.65 9.00 -21.60
C TRP A 422 0.35 9.87 -22.34
N GLU A 423 1.16 10.61 -21.60
CA GLU A 423 2.29 11.38 -22.11
C GLU A 423 3.50 11.16 -21.18
N GLU A 424 4.68 10.98 -21.77
CA GLU A 424 5.90 11.08 -21.00
C GLU A 424 6.30 12.54 -20.82
N VAL A 425 6.40 12.97 -19.57
CA VAL A 425 6.83 14.33 -19.24
C VAL A 425 8.35 14.34 -19.16
N HIS A 426 8.99 15.09 -20.05
CA HIS A 426 10.43 15.32 -20.00
C HIS A 426 10.76 16.53 -19.11
N ALA A 427 12.03 16.62 -18.70
CA ALA A 427 12.52 17.83 -18.04
C ALA A 427 12.37 19.01 -19.01
N GLU A 428 11.91 20.15 -18.51
CA GLU A 428 11.98 21.38 -19.28
C GLU A 428 13.46 21.65 -19.57
N THR A 429 13.83 21.57 -20.85
CA THR A 429 15.11 22.08 -21.30
C THR A 429 15.04 23.58 -21.03
N SER A 430 15.66 24.04 -19.94
CA SER A 430 15.85 25.47 -19.73
C SER A 430 16.57 25.99 -20.98
N ALA A 431 15.85 26.72 -21.82
CA ALA A 431 16.45 27.45 -22.92
C ALA A 431 17.47 28.41 -22.29
N MET A 432 18.75 28.14 -22.53
CA MET A 432 19.86 29.05 -22.23
C MET A 432 19.78 30.29 -23.12
#